data_AF-A0A8K0G4I0-F1
#
_entry.id   AF-A0A8K0G4I0-F1
#
_cell.length_a   1.000
_cell.length_b   1.000
_cell.length_c   1.000
_cell.angle_alpha   90.00
_cell.angle_beta   90.00
_cell.angle_gamma   90.00
#
_symmetry.space_group_name_H-M   'P 1'
#
loop_
_entity.id
_entity.type
_entity.pdbx_description
1 polymer ?
#
loop_
_entity_poly.entity_id
_entity_poly.type
_entity_poly.pdbx_seq_one_letter_code
_entity_poly.pdbx_strand_id
1 'polypeptide(L)'
;MSRHQKVGEKFLKERYEKDSLFFTVYDHYTPNFHRAIVTGKFYNKYDCLDLSQADMDLVDQIKKTKDKLPKQKYDWPVTESHNYGWFDPLVLLDRKDRRFYAPLNISPSTQQEIRIRADKSMQKPKFTGIPFKL
;
A
#
# COMPACT_ATOMS: atom_id res chain seq x y z
N MET A 1 49.65 -28.77 -10.70
CA MET A 1 48.45 -27.92 -10.50
C MET A 1 48.88 -26.49 -10.22
N SER A 2 48.26 -25.52 -10.90
CA SER A 2 48.71 -24.12 -11.01
C SER A 2 48.59 -23.36 -9.69
N ARG A 3 49.61 -22.53 -9.35
CA ARG A 3 49.62 -21.70 -8.11
C ARG A 3 48.37 -20.81 -7.98
N HIS A 4 47.75 -20.42 -9.09
CA HIS A 4 46.53 -19.61 -9.10
C HIS A 4 45.29 -20.35 -8.55
N GLN A 5 45.18 -21.68 -8.73
CA GLN A 5 44.08 -22.46 -8.15
C GLN A 5 44.14 -22.51 -6.62
N LYS A 6 45.35 -22.61 -6.04
CA LYS A 6 45.54 -22.67 -4.58
C LYS A 6 45.16 -21.38 -3.86
N VAL A 7 45.32 -20.23 -4.51
CA VAL A 7 44.92 -18.92 -3.93
C VAL A 7 43.40 -18.79 -3.92
N GLY A 8 42.73 -19.21 -5.01
CA GLY A 8 41.27 -19.23 -5.09
C GLY A 8 40.63 -20.14 -4.05
N GLU A 9 41.15 -21.36 -3.85
CA GLU A 9 40.67 -22.28 -2.83
C GLU A 9 40.81 -21.72 -1.41
N LYS A 10 41.94 -21.09 -1.09
CA LYS A 10 42.17 -20.50 0.23
C LYS A 10 41.20 -19.35 0.52
N PHE A 11 40.96 -18.51 -0.49
CA PHE A 11 40.02 -17.40 -0.40
C PHE A 11 38.57 -17.89 -0.28
N LEU A 12 38.17 -18.89 -1.06
CA LEU A 12 36.85 -19.50 -0.98
C LEU A 12 36.61 -20.12 0.40
N LYS A 13 37.62 -20.84 0.92
CA LYS A 13 37.55 -21.43 2.26
C LYS A 13 37.38 -20.38 3.35
N GLU A 14 38.19 -19.32 3.32
CA GLU A 14 38.08 -18.20 4.28
C GLU A 14 36.70 -17.52 4.20
N ARG A 15 36.17 -17.35 3.00
CA ARG A 15 34.83 -16.79 2.79
C ARG A 15 33.75 -17.69 3.39
N TYR A 16 33.79 -19.00 3.13
CA TYR A 16 32.81 -19.93 3.70
C TYR A 16 32.90 -20.03 5.23
N GLU A 17 34.12 -19.95 5.80
CA GLU A 17 34.32 -19.92 7.24
C GLU A 17 33.74 -18.63 7.85
N LYS A 18 33.94 -17.47 7.21
CA LYS A 18 33.31 -16.21 7.64
C LYS A 18 31.80 -16.25 7.49
N ASP A 19 31.30 -16.75 6.36
CA ASP A 19 29.87 -16.88 6.14
C ASP A 19 29.26 -17.83 7.20
N SER A 20 29.89 -18.95 7.56
CA SER A 20 29.36 -19.83 8.63
C SER A 20 29.43 -19.21 10.03
N LEU A 21 30.48 -18.44 10.34
CA LEU A 21 30.66 -17.76 11.62
C LEU A 21 29.71 -16.58 11.82
N PHE A 22 29.41 -15.84 10.74
CA PHE A 22 28.60 -14.62 10.78
C PHE A 22 27.20 -14.80 10.19
N PHE A 23 26.84 -16.02 9.75
CA PHE A 23 25.47 -16.34 9.35
C PHE A 23 24.58 -16.37 10.59
N THR A 24 24.03 -15.21 10.91
CA THR A 24 22.93 -15.09 11.86
C THR A 24 21.65 -15.54 11.17
N VAL A 25 21.16 -16.72 11.53
CA VAL A 25 19.77 -17.09 11.29
C VAL A 25 18.92 -16.13 12.10
N TYR A 26 18.22 -15.23 11.44
CA TYR A 26 17.21 -14.40 12.10
C TYR A 26 16.01 -15.30 12.39
N ASP A 27 16.00 -15.93 13.56
CA ASP A 27 14.85 -16.71 14.06
C ASP A 27 13.61 -15.82 14.25
N HIS A 28 13.83 -14.54 14.51
CA HIS A 28 12.78 -13.54 14.68
C HIS A 28 12.71 -12.65 13.44
N TYR A 29 11.90 -13.08 12.45
CA TYR A 29 11.59 -12.24 11.31
C TYR A 29 10.56 -11.18 11.74
N THR A 30 10.93 -9.89 11.69
CA THR A 30 9.94 -8.82 11.82
C THR A 30 8.92 -8.96 10.68
N PRO A 31 7.62 -9.12 10.97
CA PRO A 31 6.64 -9.31 9.91
C PRO A 31 6.61 -8.07 9.02
N ASN A 32 6.92 -8.24 7.74
CA ASN A 32 6.86 -7.15 6.78
C ASN A 32 5.45 -7.03 6.20
N PHE A 33 4.60 -6.25 6.87
CA PHE A 33 3.21 -6.02 6.45
C PHE A 33 3.05 -5.17 5.17
N HIS A 34 4.13 -4.53 4.70
CA HIS A 34 4.13 -3.69 3.49
C HIS A 34 4.50 -4.47 2.24
N ARG A 35 5.01 -5.70 2.39
CA ARG A 35 5.24 -6.61 1.27
C ARG A 35 3.88 -6.97 0.67
N ALA A 36 3.74 -6.81 -0.64
CA ALA A 36 2.61 -7.40 -1.35
C ALA A 36 2.57 -8.88 -0.96
N ILE A 37 1.43 -9.32 -0.42
CA ILE A 37 1.19 -10.75 -0.19
C ILE A 37 1.38 -11.35 -1.57
N VAL A 38 2.51 -12.01 -1.79
CA VAL A 38 2.70 -12.81 -2.98
C VAL A 38 1.66 -13.88 -2.80
N THR A 39 0.48 -13.67 -3.37
CA THR A 39 -0.54 -14.70 -3.46
C THR A 39 0.21 -15.88 -4.01
N GLY A 40 0.24 -16.97 -3.23
CA GLY A 40 0.75 -18.23 -3.71
C GLY A 40 0.19 -18.49 -5.10
N LYS A 41 0.99 -19.13 -5.95
CA LYS A 41 0.52 -19.54 -7.28
C LYS A 41 -0.84 -20.22 -7.11
N PHE A 42 -1.86 -19.82 -7.88
CA PHE A 42 -3.26 -20.27 -7.70
C PHE A 42 -3.45 -21.80 -7.71
N TYR A 43 -2.44 -22.53 -8.20
CA TYR A 43 -2.39 -23.99 -8.30
C TYR A 43 -1.58 -24.67 -7.18
N ASN A 44 -0.92 -23.90 -6.30
CA ASN A 44 -0.17 -24.48 -5.20
C ASN A 44 -1.14 -24.87 -4.08
N LYS A 45 -1.61 -26.12 -4.12
CA LYS A 45 -2.48 -26.72 -3.10
C LYS A 45 -1.91 -26.66 -1.67
N TYR A 46 -0.60 -26.41 -1.53
CA TYR A 46 0.10 -26.30 -0.25
C TYR A 46 0.21 -24.84 0.25
N ASP A 47 -0.09 -23.83 -0.58
CA ASP A 47 -0.15 -22.41 -0.17
C ASP A 47 -1.54 -22.00 0.35
N CYS A 48 -2.56 -22.82 0.12
CA CYS A 48 -3.87 -22.65 0.73
C CYS A 48 -3.77 -23.07 2.21
N LEU A 49 -3.23 -22.19 3.05
CA LEU A 49 -3.34 -22.35 4.49
C LEU A 49 -4.83 -22.41 4.86
N ASP A 50 -5.20 -23.45 5.58
CA ASP A 50 -6.54 -23.60 6.13
C ASP A 50 -6.80 -22.39 7.05
N LEU A 51 -7.88 -21.64 6.83
CA LEU A 51 -8.14 -20.40 7.60
C LEU A 51 -8.23 -20.65 9.12
N SER A 52 -8.46 -21.90 9.50
CA SER A 52 -8.45 -22.42 10.88
C SER A 52 -7.08 -22.39 11.55
N GLN A 53 -5.99 -22.37 10.78
CA GLN A 53 -4.60 -22.37 11.27
C GLN A 53 -3.95 -20.97 11.29
N ALA A 54 -4.71 -19.92 10.93
CA ALA A 54 -4.18 -18.58 10.96
C ALA A 54 -3.91 -18.14 12.41
N ASP A 55 -2.68 -17.72 12.69
CA ASP A 55 -2.33 -17.09 13.96
C ASP A 55 -3.12 -15.79 14.12
N MET A 56 -3.99 -15.75 15.13
CA MET A 56 -4.91 -14.65 15.32
C MET A 56 -4.22 -13.35 15.68
N ASP A 57 -3.06 -13.42 16.36
CA ASP A 57 -2.28 -12.24 16.70
C ASP A 57 -1.71 -11.58 15.44
N LEU A 58 -1.23 -12.39 14.48
CA LEU A 58 -0.76 -11.88 13.18
C LEU A 58 -1.90 -11.29 12.36
N VAL A 59 -3.08 -11.94 12.36
CA VAL A 59 -4.26 -11.40 11.67
C VAL A 59 -4.66 -10.04 12.24
N ASP A 60 -4.65 -9.89 13.56
CA ASP A 60 -4.97 -8.62 14.21
C ASP A 60 -3.91 -7.54 13.96
N GLN A 61 -2.63 -7.91 13.85
CA GLN A 61 -1.57 -6.99 13.43
C GLN A 61 -1.73 -6.54 11.97
N ILE A 62 -2.12 -7.45 11.07
CA ILE A 62 -2.43 -7.13 9.67
C ILE A 62 -3.62 -6.17 9.60
N LYS A 63 -4.72 -6.47 10.30
CA LYS A 63 -5.90 -5.59 10.38
C LYS A 63 -5.55 -4.22 10.96
N LYS A 64 -4.77 -4.19 12.05
CA LYS A 64 -4.27 -2.95 12.67
C LYS A 64 -3.41 -2.12 11.72
N THR A 65 -2.72 -2.76 10.77
CA THR A 65 -1.83 -2.06 9.83
C THR A 65 -2.54 -1.62 8.56
N LYS A 66 -3.44 -2.43 8.02
CA LYS A 66 -4.12 -2.15 6.74
C LYS A 66 -5.42 -1.35 6.90
N ASP A 67 -6.22 -1.68 7.91
CA ASP A 67 -7.61 -1.20 7.98
C ASP A 67 -7.78 -0.06 8.97
N LYS A 68 -6.97 0.00 10.03
CA LYS A 68 -7.09 1.03 11.07
C LYS A 68 -6.49 2.35 10.63
N LEU A 69 -7.25 3.42 10.84
CA LEU A 69 -6.78 4.79 10.66
C LEU A 69 -5.72 5.14 11.73
N PRO A 70 -4.85 6.15 11.48
CA PRO A 70 -3.85 6.58 12.46
C PRO A 70 -4.39 6.83 13.88
N LYS A 71 -5.54 7.51 14.01
CA LYS A 71 -6.23 7.76 15.30
C LYS A 71 -6.67 6.50 16.05
N GLN A 72 -6.88 5.40 15.33
CA GLN A 72 -7.28 4.12 15.92
C GLN A 72 -6.06 3.23 16.22
N LYS A 73 -4.89 3.57 15.65
CA LYS A 73 -3.66 2.80 15.77
C LYS A 73 -2.76 3.31 16.90
N TYR A 74 -2.76 4.62 17.15
CA TYR A 74 -1.90 5.30 18.10
C TYR A 74 -2.71 6.26 18.97
N ASP A 75 -2.30 6.45 20.22
CA ASP A 75 -2.94 7.39 21.14
C ASP A 75 -2.55 8.86 20.83
N TRP A 76 -1.42 9.08 20.17
CA TRP A 76 -0.86 10.39 19.83
C TRP A 76 -0.33 10.43 18.38
N PRO A 77 -0.31 11.59 17.68
CA PRO A 77 0.20 11.68 16.32
C PRO A 77 1.70 11.37 16.28
N VAL A 78 2.04 10.30 15.56
CA VAL A 78 3.43 9.83 15.41
C VAL A 78 4.21 10.61 14.34
N THR A 79 3.54 11.13 13.32
CA THR A 79 4.16 11.88 12.20
C THR A 79 3.55 13.27 12.09
N GLU A 80 4.28 14.23 11.52
CA GLU A 80 3.76 15.59 11.29
C GLU A 80 2.50 15.59 10.42
N SER A 81 2.41 14.68 9.46
CA SER A 81 1.20 14.53 8.63
C SER A 81 -0.04 14.13 9.43
N HIS A 82 0.11 13.40 10.54
CA HIS A 82 -1.01 13.06 11.40
C HIS A 82 -1.56 14.30 12.12
N ASN A 83 -0.72 15.30 12.44
CA ASN A 83 -1.14 16.50 13.17
C ASN A 83 -2.28 17.24 12.47
N TYR A 84 -2.29 17.31 11.14
CA TYR A 84 -3.31 18.05 10.38
C TYR A 84 -4.75 17.56 10.63
N GLY A 85 -4.93 16.27 10.91
CA GLY A 85 -6.24 15.66 11.17
C GLY A 85 -6.41 15.13 12.59
N TRP A 86 -5.41 15.31 13.46
CA TRP A 86 -5.45 14.74 14.81
C TRP A 86 -6.33 15.55 15.76
N PHE A 87 -6.16 16.87 15.74
CA PHE A 87 -6.88 17.77 16.62
C PHE A 87 -8.10 18.34 15.92
N ASP A 88 -9.15 18.59 16.69
CA ASP A 88 -10.27 19.37 16.19
C ASP A 88 -9.79 20.79 15.88
N PRO A 89 -10.28 21.41 14.80
CA PRO A 89 -9.85 22.74 14.42
C PRO A 89 -10.23 23.74 15.52
N LEU A 90 -9.35 24.71 15.78
CA LEU A 90 -9.58 25.77 16.77
C LEU A 90 -10.89 26.52 16.54
N VAL A 91 -11.30 26.63 15.28
CA VAL A 91 -12.60 27.15 14.86
C VAL A 91 -13.31 26.04 14.11
N LEU A 92 -14.42 25.56 14.67
CA LEU A 92 -15.27 24.58 14.01
C LEU A 92 -15.85 25.21 12.74
N LEU A 93 -15.84 24.44 11.64
CA LEU A 93 -16.43 24.89 10.38
C LEU A 93 -17.96 24.95 10.53
N ASP A 94 -18.49 26.15 10.73
CA ASP A 94 -19.93 26.38 10.62
C ASP A 94 -20.33 26.63 9.17
N ARG A 95 -21.00 25.65 8.57
CA ARG A 95 -21.54 25.75 7.19
C ARG A 95 -22.72 26.71 7.08
N LYS A 96 -23.25 27.20 8.19
CA LYS A 96 -24.29 28.24 8.21
C LYS A 96 -23.71 29.64 8.34
N ASP A 97 -22.43 29.77 8.70
CA ASP A 97 -21.79 31.08 8.82
C ASP A 97 -21.42 31.64 7.44
N ARG A 98 -22.21 32.62 6.99
CA ARG A 98 -22.00 33.33 5.72
C ARG A 98 -20.65 34.06 5.64
N ARG A 99 -19.99 34.35 6.76
CA ARG A 99 -18.70 35.05 6.79
C ARG A 99 -17.55 34.15 6.35
N PHE A 100 -17.59 32.88 6.75
CA PHE A 100 -16.51 31.92 6.54
C PHE A 100 -16.87 30.79 5.56
N TYR A 101 -18.14 30.61 5.23
CA TYR A 101 -18.62 29.56 4.32
C TYR A 101 -19.32 30.15 3.09
N ALA A 102 -18.55 30.35 2.02
CA ALA A 102 -19.04 30.84 0.73
C ALA A 102 -18.74 29.83 -0.40
N PRO A 103 -19.40 28.65 -0.41
CA PRO A 103 -19.21 27.69 -1.48
C PRO A 103 -19.69 28.27 -2.81
N LEU A 104 -18.96 27.97 -3.89
CA LEU A 104 -19.38 28.33 -5.23
C LEU A 104 -20.60 27.51 -5.63
N ASN A 105 -21.69 28.20 -5.99
CA ASN A 105 -22.88 27.55 -6.52
C ASN A 105 -22.61 27.10 -7.96
N ILE A 106 -22.92 25.84 -8.25
CA ILE A 106 -22.82 25.31 -9.62
C ILE A 106 -23.88 26.00 -10.47
N SER A 107 -23.48 26.55 -11.61
CA SER A 107 -24.41 27.20 -12.55
C SER A 107 -25.40 26.18 -13.14
N PRO A 108 -26.62 26.60 -13.52
CA PRO A 108 -27.59 25.70 -14.14
C PRO A 108 -27.06 24.99 -15.40
N SER A 109 -26.24 25.68 -16.20
CA SER A 109 -25.61 25.11 -17.40
C SER A 109 -24.62 24.00 -17.05
N THR A 110 -23.76 24.21 -16.05
CA THR A 110 -22.83 23.17 -15.57
C THR A 110 -23.58 21.99 -14.96
N GLN A 111 -24.68 22.21 -14.22
CA GLN A 111 -25.52 21.12 -13.73
C GLN A 111 -26.12 20.29 -14.88
N GLN A 112 -26.59 20.95 -15.94
CA GLN A 112 -27.13 20.27 -17.12
C GLN A 112 -26.04 19.47 -17.86
N GLU A 113 -24.85 20.02 -18.03
CA GLU A 113 -23.72 19.32 -18.63
C GLU A 113 -23.31 18.08 -17.81
N ILE A 114 -23.25 18.20 -16.48
CA ILE A 114 -22.99 17.07 -15.58
C ILE A 114 -24.02 15.96 -15.79
N ARG A 115 -25.31 16.31 -15.89
CA ARG A 115 -26.39 15.34 -16.16
C ARG A 115 -26.21 14.65 -17.51
N ILE A 116 -25.92 15.41 -18.56
CA ILE A 116 -25.68 14.88 -19.91
C ILE A 116 -24.48 13.92 -19.93
N ARG A 117 -23.39 14.25 -19.23
CA ARG A 117 -22.20 13.38 -19.14
C ARG A 117 -22.45 12.11 -18.31
N ALA A 118 -23.25 12.23 -17.26
CA ALA A 118 -23.64 11.10 -16.41
C ALA A 118 -24.59 10.14 -17.14
N ASP A 119 -25.39 10.65 -18.07
CA ASP A 119 -26.28 9.84 -18.89
C ASP A 119 -25.49 8.95 -19.86
N LYS A 120 -25.50 7.65 -19.56
CA LYS A 120 -24.81 6.63 -20.36
C LYS A 120 -25.46 6.43 -21.72
N SER A 121 -26.73 6.80 -21.90
CA SER A 121 -27.44 6.66 -23.18
C SER A 121 -26.90 7.62 -24.25
N MET A 122 -26.34 8.76 -23.82
CA MET A 122 -25.79 9.79 -24.70
C MET A 122 -24.25 9.68 -24.88
N GLN A 123 -23.61 8.67 -24.30
CA GLN A 123 -22.17 8.47 -24.45
C GLN A 123 -21.85 7.97 -25.86
N LYS A 124 -21.22 8.82 -26.66
CA LYS A 124 -20.71 8.43 -27.98
C LYS A 124 -19.71 7.27 -27.80
N PRO A 125 -19.78 6.22 -28.61
CA PRO A 125 -18.78 5.15 -28.57
C PRO A 125 -17.40 5.76 -28.80
N LYS A 126 -16.41 5.33 -28.00
CA LYS A 126 -15.02 5.75 -28.20
C LYS A 126 -14.57 5.28 -29.59
N PHE A 127 -13.88 6.15 -30.31
CA PHE A 127 -13.32 5.80 -31.61
C PHE A 127 -12.29 4.67 -31.45
N THR A 128 -12.51 3.54 -32.11
CA THR A 128 -11.64 2.36 -32.08
C THR A 128 -10.85 2.16 -33.38
N GLY A 129 -10.99 3.07 -34.34
CA GLY A 129 -10.31 2.97 -35.64
C GLY A 129 -8.85 3.39 -35.58
N ILE A 130 -8.11 3.10 -36.64
CA ILE A 130 -6.75 3.61 -36.84
C ILE A 130 -6.89 5.09 -37.26
N PRO A 131 -6.28 6.05 -36.53
CA PRO A 131 -6.53 7.48 -36.72
C PRO A 131 -5.84 8.08 -37.97
N PHE A 132 -5.15 7.28 -38.75
CA PHE A 132 -4.46 7.67 -39.98
C PHE A 132 -4.73 6.64 -41.08
N LYS A 133 -4.70 7.10 -42.34
CA LYS A 133 -4.76 6.22 -43.51
C LYS A 133 -3.41 5.51 -43.65
N LEU A 134 -3.46 4.20 -43.90
CA LEU A 134 -2.32 3.43 -44.41
C LEU A 134 -2.10 3.75 -45.89
#